data_AF-G7M017-F1
#
_entry.id   AF-G7M017-F1
#
_cell.length_a   1.000
_cell.length_b   1.000
_cell.length_c   1.000
_cell.angle_alpha   90.00
_cell.angle_beta   90.00
_cell.angle_gamma   90.00
#
_symmetry.space_group_name_H-M   'P 1'
#
loop_
_entity.id
_entity.type
_entity.pdbx_description
1 polymer ?
#
loop_
_entity_poly.entity_id
_entity_poly.type
_entity_poly.pdbx_seq_one_letter_code
_entity_poly.pdbx_strand_id
1 'polypeptide(L)'
;MIRKLILSLLITVSAIGITSIGASAEWKQDKYKKNWNWVEKGVQAKGWKYIGNNWYNFGDNGNMVTGWKEDNGNWYYFWSNGMMANKCWLWNGGFWYYFDANGKLVSDSATVENKKYDFTAPAIITSETTTGTSVVYDNN
;
A
#
# COMPACT_ATOMS: atom_id res chain seq x y z
N MET A 1 28.05 -14.18 21.31
CA MET A 1 27.07 -14.48 20.25
C MET A 1 26.57 -13.14 19.69
N ILE A 2 27.13 -12.67 18.57
CA ILE A 2 26.80 -11.37 17.98
C ILE A 2 25.79 -11.62 16.85
N ARG A 3 24.54 -11.15 17.02
CA ARG A 3 23.53 -11.16 15.95
C ARG A 3 23.78 -9.97 15.03
N LYS A 4 24.45 -10.23 13.91
CA LYS A 4 24.42 -9.36 12.72
C LYS A 4 23.14 -9.67 11.95
N LEU A 5 22.35 -8.65 11.58
CA LEU A 5 21.60 -8.53 10.32
C LEU A 5 20.51 -7.46 10.45
N ILE A 6 20.80 -6.23 10.01
CA ILE A 6 19.78 -5.41 9.36
C ILE A 6 20.43 -4.87 8.08
N LEU A 7 20.05 -5.47 6.95
CA LEU A 7 20.22 -4.88 5.63
C LEU A 7 19.32 -3.64 5.56
N SER A 8 19.83 -2.48 5.92
CA SER A 8 19.26 -1.22 5.46
C SER A 8 19.78 -0.97 4.05
N LEU A 9 18.98 -1.34 3.05
CA LEU A 9 19.16 -0.89 1.67
C LEU A 9 18.94 0.63 1.65
N LEU A 10 19.98 1.41 1.96
CA LEU A 10 20.03 2.81 1.55
C LEU A 10 20.15 2.81 0.04
N ILE A 11 19.05 3.11 -0.66
CA ILE A 11 19.17 3.59 -2.04
C ILE A 11 19.82 4.96 -1.92
N THR A 12 21.14 5.01 -2.05
CA THR A 12 21.85 6.25 -2.31
C THR A 12 21.45 6.69 -3.71
N VAL A 13 20.54 7.65 -3.83
CA VAL A 13 20.48 8.45 -5.05
C VAL A 13 21.61 9.47 -4.95
N SER A 14 22.74 9.13 -5.57
CA SER A 14 23.76 10.12 -5.90
C SER A 14 23.17 11.06 -6.95
N ALA A 15 22.70 12.23 -6.51
CA ALA A 15 22.34 13.32 -7.41
C ALA A 15 23.64 13.92 -7.99
N ILE A 16 24.17 13.30 -9.04
CA ILE A 16 25.00 13.99 -10.03
C ILE A 16 24.30 13.81 -11.37
N GLY A 17 23.61 14.86 -11.80
CA GLY A 17 22.91 14.89 -13.07
C GLY A 17 22.23 16.23 -13.25
N ILE A 18 22.90 17.12 -13.97
CA ILE A 18 22.37 18.38 -14.50
C ILE A 18 21.06 18.06 -15.24
N THR A 19 19.94 18.72 -14.90
CA THR A 19 18.71 18.61 -15.71
C THR A 19 18.25 19.99 -16.18
N SER A 20 17.88 20.02 -17.45
CA SER A 20 17.39 21.16 -18.22
C SER A 20 16.18 21.84 -17.58
N ILE A 21 16.03 23.15 -17.83
CA ILE A 21 14.80 23.91 -17.56
C ILE A 21 13.68 23.32 -18.42
N GLY A 22 12.98 22.32 -17.89
CA GLY A 22 11.89 21.61 -18.55
C GLY A 22 11.30 20.55 -17.62
N ALA A 23 10.17 20.86 -16.99
CA ALA A 23 9.34 19.96 -16.17
C ALA A 23 10.11 18.97 -15.27
N SER A 24 10.73 19.44 -14.19
CA SER A 24 11.24 18.54 -13.15
C SER A 24 10.07 17.95 -12.35
N ALA A 25 10.04 16.63 -12.29
CA ALA A 25 9.19 15.86 -11.40
C ALA A 25 10.12 15.08 -10.46
N GLU A 26 10.00 15.29 -9.15
CA GLU A 26 10.96 14.73 -8.19
C GLU A 26 10.31 14.38 -6.85
N TRP A 27 10.82 13.30 -6.26
CA TRP A 27 10.56 12.97 -4.87
C TRP A 27 11.38 13.88 -3.97
N LYS A 28 10.73 14.55 -3.01
CA LYS A 28 11.39 15.36 -1.98
C LYS A 28 11.08 14.80 -0.61
N GLN A 29 12.11 14.62 0.20
CA GLN A 29 11.93 14.30 1.61
C GLN A 29 11.85 15.60 2.43
N ASP A 30 10.84 15.70 3.29
CA ASP A 30 10.76 16.72 4.32
C ASP A 30 11.93 16.54 5.30
N LYS A 31 12.76 17.58 5.36
CA LYS A 31 13.99 17.64 6.17
C LYS A 31 13.77 17.42 7.67
N TYR A 32 12.57 17.69 8.17
CA TYR A 32 12.25 17.70 9.60
C TYR A 32 11.36 16.53 10.02
N LYS A 33 10.48 16.04 9.14
CA LYS A 33 9.45 15.04 9.49
C LYS A 33 9.66 13.65 8.87
N LYS A 34 10.73 13.44 8.09
CA LYS A 34 11.00 12.21 7.32
C LYS A 34 9.86 11.79 6.37
N ASN A 35 8.93 12.69 6.07
CA ASN A 35 7.83 12.46 5.14
C ASN A 35 8.31 12.70 3.70
N TRP A 36 7.69 12.04 2.74
CA TRP A 36 8.00 12.21 1.32
C TRP A 36 6.91 13.03 0.63
N ASN A 37 7.29 13.83 -0.34
CA ASN A 37 6.40 14.61 -1.21
C ASN A 37 6.77 14.33 -2.67
N TRP A 38 5.80 14.40 -3.57
CA TRP A 38 6.06 14.47 -5.01
C TRP A 38 5.89 15.91 -5.48
N VAL A 39 6.87 16.45 -6.20
CA VAL A 39 6.84 17.82 -6.71
C VAL A 39 6.94 17.79 -8.22
N GLU A 40 5.98 18.40 -8.90
CA GLU A 40 5.97 18.59 -10.36
C GLU A 40 5.94 20.08 -10.67
N LYS A 41 6.92 20.57 -11.46
CA LYS A 41 7.00 21.98 -11.84
C LYS A 41 6.94 22.95 -10.64
N GLY A 42 7.54 22.54 -9.53
CA GLY A 42 7.56 23.32 -8.28
C GLY A 42 6.30 23.21 -7.41
N VAL A 43 5.29 22.44 -7.81
CA VAL A 43 4.04 22.26 -7.06
C VAL A 43 3.99 20.89 -6.40
N GLN A 44 3.67 20.83 -5.10
CA GLN A 44 3.47 19.57 -4.39
C GLN A 44 2.19 18.86 -4.84
N ALA A 45 2.28 17.55 -5.04
CA ALA A 45 1.14 16.70 -5.32
C ALA A 45 0.18 16.66 -4.12
N LYS A 46 -1.10 16.52 -4.42
CA LYS A 46 -2.18 16.28 -3.46
C LYS A 46 -3.10 15.20 -4.03
N GLY A 47 -3.73 14.43 -3.15
CA GLY A 47 -4.62 13.34 -3.52
C GLY A 47 -3.89 12.23 -4.29
N TRP A 48 -4.65 11.53 -5.13
CA TRP A 48 -4.18 10.39 -5.91
C TRP A 48 -3.19 10.79 -7.00
N LYS A 49 -2.09 10.04 -7.11
CA LYS A 49 -1.09 10.26 -8.15
C LYS A 49 -0.49 8.93 -8.62
N TYR A 50 -0.40 8.77 -9.93
CA TYR A 50 0.27 7.64 -10.56
C TYR A 50 1.71 8.03 -10.92
N ILE A 51 2.69 7.33 -10.32
CA ILE A 51 4.13 7.64 -10.44
C ILE A 51 4.87 6.32 -10.64
N GLY A 52 5.70 6.21 -11.68
CA GLY A 52 6.55 5.03 -11.88
C GLY A 52 5.79 3.70 -11.78
N ASN A 53 4.65 3.62 -12.46
CA ASN A 53 3.75 2.47 -12.50
C ASN A 53 2.99 2.12 -11.22
N ASN A 54 3.08 2.96 -10.18
CA ASN A 54 2.41 2.74 -8.90
C ASN A 54 1.50 3.89 -8.54
N TRP A 55 0.42 3.59 -7.82
CA TRP A 55 -0.45 4.60 -7.23
C TRP A 55 0.06 5.02 -5.86
N TYR A 56 0.03 6.32 -5.62
CA TYR A 56 0.34 6.98 -4.35
C TYR A 56 -0.81 7.89 -3.99
N ASN A 57 -0.90 8.26 -2.71
CA ASN A 57 -1.78 9.30 -2.26
C ASN A 57 -1.00 10.32 -1.42
N PHE A 58 -1.32 11.59 -1.57
CA PHE A 58 -0.71 12.69 -0.84
C PHE A 58 -1.79 13.44 -0.06
N GLY A 59 -1.57 13.69 1.22
CA GLY A 59 -2.48 14.50 2.03
C GLY A 59 -2.52 15.96 1.57
N ASP A 60 -3.43 16.75 2.14
CA ASP A 60 -3.60 18.16 1.76
C ASP A 60 -2.37 19.04 2.01
N ASN A 61 -1.50 18.59 2.92
CA ASN A 61 -0.21 19.19 3.23
C ASN A 61 0.92 18.71 2.29
N GLY A 62 0.61 17.90 1.28
CA GLY A 62 1.54 17.36 0.30
C GLY A 62 2.30 16.11 0.75
N ASN A 63 2.14 15.68 2.01
CA ASN A 63 2.85 14.51 2.53
C ASN A 63 2.26 13.20 1.96
N MET A 64 3.14 12.32 1.53
CA MET A 64 2.84 10.97 1.07
C MET A 64 2.17 10.17 2.19
N VAL A 65 1.05 9.55 1.86
CA VAL A 65 0.28 8.69 2.75
C VAL A 65 0.93 7.30 2.79
N THR A 66 1.00 6.74 3.99
CA THR A 66 1.37 5.35 4.25
C THR A 66 0.35 4.76 5.23
N GLY A 67 0.12 3.45 5.18
CA GLY A 67 -0.87 2.74 5.98
C GLY A 67 -2.29 2.83 5.42
N TRP A 68 -3.26 2.64 6.31
CA TRP A 68 -4.68 2.64 5.98
C TRP A 68 -5.18 4.04 5.62
N LYS A 69 -5.99 4.14 4.56
CA LYS A 69 -6.70 5.36 4.18
C LYS A 69 -8.09 5.03 3.67
N GLU A 70 -9.09 5.70 4.24
CA GLU A 70 -10.43 5.77 3.66
C GLU A 70 -10.46 6.89 2.61
N ASP A 71 -11.12 6.61 1.47
CA ASP A 71 -11.39 7.58 0.44
C ASP A 71 -12.73 7.26 -0.24
N ASN A 72 -13.70 8.16 -0.09
CA ASN A 72 -15.04 8.05 -0.66
C ASN A 72 -15.71 6.68 -0.34
N GLY A 73 -15.71 6.29 0.93
CA GLY A 73 -16.33 5.03 1.40
C GLY A 73 -15.59 3.75 0.99
N ASN A 74 -14.39 3.85 0.42
CA ASN A 74 -13.55 2.69 0.09
C ASN A 74 -12.27 2.76 0.94
N TRP A 75 -11.80 1.61 1.43
CA TRP A 75 -10.54 1.51 2.16
C TRP A 75 -9.39 1.10 1.23
N TYR A 76 -8.24 1.74 1.44
CA TYR A 76 -6.99 1.48 0.72
C TYR A 76 -5.87 1.29 1.74
N TYR A 77 -4.79 0.64 1.32
CA TYR A 77 -3.57 0.54 2.09
C TYR A 77 -2.37 0.97 1.26
N PHE A 78 -1.51 1.79 1.84
CA PHE A 78 -0.26 2.24 1.25
C PHE A 78 0.91 1.62 2.01
N TRP A 79 1.80 0.92 1.32
CA TRP A 79 2.99 0.31 1.93
C TRP A 79 3.91 1.38 2.54
N SER A 80 4.95 0.97 3.26
CA SER A 80 5.90 1.90 3.89
C SER A 80 6.64 2.80 2.89
N ASN A 81 6.75 2.37 1.62
CA ASN A 81 7.29 3.15 0.52
C ASN A 81 6.23 4.00 -0.21
N GLY A 82 4.99 4.03 0.28
CA GLY A 82 3.87 4.80 -0.25
C GLY A 82 3.12 4.17 -1.43
N MET A 83 3.57 3.02 -1.94
CA MET A 83 2.85 2.34 -3.02
C MET A 83 1.51 1.80 -2.51
N MET A 84 0.45 2.00 -3.28
CA MET A 84 -0.86 1.41 -3.01
C MET A 84 -0.80 -0.12 -3.13
N ALA A 85 -1.39 -0.83 -2.17
CA ALA A 85 -1.66 -2.26 -2.27
C ALA A 85 -2.74 -2.52 -3.33
N ASN A 86 -2.49 -3.43 -4.27
CA ASN A 86 -3.45 -3.82 -5.29
C ASN A 86 -3.23 -5.26 -5.75
N LYS A 87 -4.32 -6.00 -6.01
CA LYS A 87 -4.31 -7.44 -6.32
C LYS A 87 -3.44 -8.26 -5.36
N CYS A 88 -3.50 -7.97 -4.07
CA CYS A 88 -2.59 -8.57 -3.11
C CYS A 88 -3.23 -8.79 -1.75
N TRP A 89 -2.63 -9.71 -1.00
CA TRP A 89 -2.93 -9.97 0.40
C TRP A 89 -2.09 -9.10 1.32
N LEU A 90 -2.68 -8.69 2.45
CA LEU A 90 -2.01 -7.99 3.55
C LEU A 90 -2.31 -8.71 4.86
N TRP A 91 -1.26 -9.07 5.61
CA TRP A 91 -1.39 -9.48 7.01
C TRP A 91 -1.12 -8.27 7.91
N ASN A 92 -2.13 -7.83 8.66
CA ASN A 92 -2.00 -6.69 9.56
C ASN A 92 -2.83 -6.90 10.82
N GLY A 93 -2.23 -6.72 11.99
CA GLY A 93 -2.95 -6.81 13.27
C GLY A 93 -3.60 -8.16 13.57
N GLY A 94 -3.10 -9.26 13.00
CA GLY A 94 -3.67 -10.60 13.21
C GLY A 94 -4.74 -11.02 12.20
N PHE A 95 -4.98 -10.22 11.16
CA PHE A 95 -6.02 -10.48 10.16
C PHE A 95 -5.46 -10.41 8.75
N TRP A 96 -6.07 -11.19 7.84
CA TRP A 96 -5.82 -11.10 6.41
C TRP A 96 -6.81 -10.16 5.73
N TYR A 97 -6.28 -9.29 4.88
CA TYR A 97 -7.03 -8.39 4.03
C TYR A 97 -6.65 -8.64 2.57
N TYR A 98 -7.61 -8.47 1.66
CA TYR A 98 -7.36 -8.56 0.22
C TYR A 98 -7.76 -7.25 -0.47
N PHE A 99 -6.87 -6.75 -1.33
CA PHE A 99 -7.11 -5.56 -2.14
C PHE A 99 -7.34 -5.95 -3.60
N ASP A 100 -8.38 -5.37 -4.21
CA ASP A 100 -8.73 -5.62 -5.59
C ASP A 100 -7.73 -4.98 -6.59
N ALA A 101 -8.05 -5.07 -7.88
CA ALA A 101 -7.25 -4.49 -8.96
C ALA A 101 -7.03 -2.98 -8.86
N ASN A 102 -7.99 -2.28 -8.25
CA ASN A 102 -8.01 -0.83 -8.07
C ASN A 102 -7.50 -0.43 -6.68
N GLY A 103 -7.03 -1.40 -5.88
CA GLY A 103 -6.52 -1.21 -4.53
C GLY A 103 -7.59 -1.03 -3.46
N LYS A 104 -8.85 -1.30 -3.77
CA LYS A 104 -9.94 -1.23 -2.79
C LYS A 104 -9.92 -2.49 -1.94
N LEU A 105 -10.08 -2.31 -0.63
CA LEU A 105 -10.31 -3.41 0.29
C LEU A 105 -11.59 -4.13 -0.10
N VAL A 106 -11.51 -5.44 -0.26
CA VAL A 106 -12.70 -6.29 -0.44
C VAL A 106 -13.34 -6.54 0.92
N SER A 107 -14.59 -6.12 1.08
CA SER A 107 -15.39 -6.30 2.32
C SER A 107 -16.46 -7.38 2.24
N ASP A 108 -16.72 -7.91 1.03
CA ASP A 108 -17.79 -8.87 0.79
C ASP A 108 -17.17 -10.25 0.48
N SER A 109 -17.37 -10.80 -0.72
CA SER A 109 -16.69 -12.03 -1.15
C SER A 109 -15.94 -11.82 -2.45
N ALA A 110 -14.82 -12.51 -2.62
CA ALA A 110 -14.08 -12.52 -3.88
C ALA A 110 -13.49 -13.90 -4.19
N THR A 111 -13.35 -14.18 -5.48
CA THR A 111 -12.57 -15.32 -5.97
C THR A 111 -11.14 -14.85 -6.25
N VAL A 112 -10.19 -15.36 -5.50
CA VAL A 112 -8.76 -15.11 -5.66
C VAL A 112 -8.11 -16.44 -6.03
N GLU A 113 -7.48 -16.51 -7.20
CA GLU A 113 -6.78 -17.72 -7.67
C GLU A 113 -7.65 -18.99 -7.62
N ASN A 114 -8.89 -18.90 -8.11
CA ASN A 114 -9.90 -19.97 -8.12
C ASN A 114 -10.40 -20.42 -6.73
N LYS A 115 -10.02 -19.74 -5.65
CA LYS A 115 -10.58 -19.96 -4.31
C LYS A 115 -11.51 -18.81 -3.93
N LYS A 116 -12.70 -19.13 -3.41
CA LYS A 116 -13.65 -18.14 -2.90
C LYS A 116 -13.32 -17.81 -1.44
N TYR A 117 -13.33 -16.52 -1.12
CA TYR A 117 -13.13 -15.99 0.23
C TYR A 117 -14.31 -15.11 0.62
N ASP A 118 -14.67 -15.15 1.90
CA ASP A 118 -15.65 -14.28 2.53
C ASP A 118 -14.92 -13.33 3.49
N PHE A 119 -15.18 -12.03 3.35
CA PHE A 119 -14.52 -10.91 4.04
C PHE A 119 -15.52 -10.08 4.86
N THR A 120 -16.75 -10.57 5.07
CA THR A 120 -17.78 -9.92 5.90
C THR A 120 -17.37 -9.76 7.37
N ALA A 121 -16.32 -10.47 7.80
CA ALA A 121 -15.52 -10.19 9.00
C ALA A 121 -14.02 -10.28 8.64
N PRO A 122 -13.11 -9.62 9.39
CA PRO A 122 -11.67 -9.75 9.19
C PRO A 122 -11.28 -11.25 9.18
N ALA A 123 -10.87 -11.74 8.02
CA ALA A 123 -10.73 -13.17 7.81
C ALA A 123 -9.53 -13.70 8.62
N ILE A 124 -9.81 -14.54 9.62
CA ILE A 124 -8.80 -15.41 10.21
C ILE A 124 -8.60 -16.57 9.23
N ILE A 125 -7.75 -16.39 8.23
CA ILE A 125 -7.37 -17.48 7.31
C ILE A 125 -6.31 -18.32 8.02
N THR A 126 -6.75 -19.31 8.81
CA THR A 126 -5.88 -20.40 9.25
C THR A 126 -5.60 -21.32 8.06
N SER A 127 -4.37 -21.82 7.97
CA SER A 127 -3.93 -22.68 6.87
C SER A 127 -4.74 -23.97 6.80
N GLU A 128 -5.10 -24.34 5.58
CA GLU A 128 -5.68 -25.61 5.13
C GLU A 128 -7.18 -25.84 5.37
N THR A 129 -7.95 -25.77 4.28
CA THR A 129 -8.89 -26.85 3.94
C THR A 129 -9.09 -26.87 2.44
N THR A 130 -8.52 -27.89 1.82
CA THR A 130 -8.84 -28.36 0.47
C THR A 130 -10.23 -28.99 0.51
N THR A 131 -10.94 -28.89 -0.61
CA THR A 131 -12.23 -29.53 -0.96
C THR A 131 -13.46 -29.10 -0.18
N GLY A 132 -14.33 -28.36 -0.89
CA GLY A 132 -15.76 -28.65 -0.96
C GLY A 132 -16.60 -28.41 0.29
N THR A 133 -17.82 -27.93 0.06
CA THR A 133 -18.88 -27.73 1.06
C THR A 133 -18.68 -26.59 2.07
N SER A 134 -19.74 -25.80 2.17
CA SER A 134 -19.93 -24.62 2.99
C SER A 134 -19.45 -24.81 4.43
N VAL A 135 -18.69 -23.86 4.95
CA VAL A 135 -18.50 -23.72 6.40
C VAL A 135 -19.23 -22.46 6.86
N VAL A 136 -20.46 -22.70 7.32
CA VAL A 136 -21.07 -21.91 8.38
C VAL A 136 -20.26 -22.22 9.63
N TYR A 137 -19.71 -21.19 10.29
CA TYR A 137 -19.12 -21.37 11.61
C TYR A 137 -20.24 -21.40 12.63
N ASP A 138 -20.46 -22.58 13.20
CA ASP A 138 -21.31 -22.78 14.38
C ASP A 138 -20.48 -22.44 15.62
N ASN A 139 -20.94 -21.49 16.42
CA ASN A 139 -20.29 -21.05 17.65
C ASN A 139 -20.88 -21.85 18.82
N ASN A 140 -20.14 -22.83 19.32
CA ASN A 140 -20.23 -23.30 20.71
C ASN A 140 -18.87 -23.13 21.39
#